data_AF-A0A350CR25-F1
#
_entry.id   AF-A0A350CR25-F1
#
_cell.length_a   1.000
_cell.length_b   1.000
_cell.length_c   1.000
_cell.angle_alpha   90.00
_cell.angle_beta   90.00
_cell.angle_gamma   90.00
#
_symmetry.space_group_name_H-M   'P 1'
#
loop_
_entity.id
_entity.type
_entity.pdbx_description
1 polymer ?
#
loop_
_entity_poly.entity_id
_entity_poly.type
_entity_poly.pdbx_seq_one_letter_code
_entity_poly.pdbx_strand_id
1 'polypeptide(L)'
;MIATAIGVAALAGATAVAMNYDKWFIFPAYHDAVASVFKDPDSTMFRNEKMPSPTVLCGEVNSKNGYGAYGGYKRFMATSQHAVYLENEGRVREPDRNPQAPVADTEEIDLFIASVEAKTERLKSINAMHEAGKRPTQRPLSDSEAMEIARARLFEQQWTEQCG
;
A
#
# COMPACT_ATOMS: atom_id res chain seq x y z
N MET A 1 -39.93 -16.03 -34.15
CA MET A 1 -39.48 -14.91 -33.29
C MET A 1 -38.86 -15.36 -31.95
N ILE A 2 -38.34 -16.59 -31.82
CA ILE A 2 -37.75 -17.10 -30.55
C ILE A 2 -36.22 -17.23 -30.65
N ALA A 3 -35.66 -17.43 -31.85
CA ALA A 3 -34.21 -17.57 -32.06
C ALA A 3 -33.40 -16.28 -31.88
N THR A 4 -34.02 -15.10 -31.99
CA THR A 4 -33.36 -13.81 -31.80
C THR A 4 -33.23 -13.41 -30.33
N ALA A 5 -34.15 -13.83 -29.47
CA ALA A 5 -34.14 -13.48 -28.05
C ALA A 5 -32.98 -14.14 -27.28
N ILE A 6 -32.63 -15.39 -27.64
CA ILE A 6 -31.53 -16.13 -26.98
C ILE A 6 -30.17 -15.56 -27.38
N GLY A 7 -29.98 -15.18 -28.65
CA GLY A 7 -28.72 -14.60 -29.13
C GLY A 7 -28.39 -13.25 -28.49
N VAL A 8 -29.39 -12.39 -28.27
CA VAL A 8 -29.21 -11.08 -27.62
C VAL A 8 -28.86 -11.24 -26.13
N ALA A 9 -29.50 -12.18 -25.43
CA ALA A 9 -29.21 -12.44 -24.01
C ALA A 9 -27.78 -12.99 -23.79
N ALA A 10 -27.32 -13.90 -24.65
CA ALA A 10 -25.97 -14.45 -24.56
C ALA A 10 -24.87 -13.40 -24.81
N LEU A 11 -25.08 -12.53 -25.81
CA LEU A 11 -24.16 -11.42 -26.11
C LEU A 11 -24.15 -10.37 -24.99
N ALA A 12 -25.31 -10.02 -24.43
CA ALA A 12 -25.39 -9.09 -23.30
C ALA A 12 -24.71 -9.63 -22.03
N GLY A 13 -24.78 -10.94 -21.78
CA GLY A 13 -24.04 -11.59 -20.70
C GLY A 13 -22.52 -11.54 -20.91
N ALA A 14 -22.05 -11.86 -22.12
CA ALA A 14 -20.62 -11.85 -22.44
C ALA A 14 -20.01 -10.44 -22.35
N THR A 15 -20.72 -9.40 -22.80
CA THR A 15 -20.25 -8.02 -22.68
C THR A 15 -20.24 -7.54 -21.23
N ALA A 16 -21.25 -7.89 -20.43
CA ALA A 16 -21.27 -7.56 -19.01
C ALA A 16 -20.10 -8.21 -18.25
N VAL A 17 -19.78 -9.48 -18.54
CA VAL A 17 -18.61 -10.18 -18.00
C VAL A 17 -17.33 -9.46 -18.41
N ALA A 18 -17.15 -9.14 -19.70
CA ALA A 18 -15.96 -8.45 -20.17
C ALA A 18 -15.78 -7.07 -19.52
N MET A 19 -16.87 -6.33 -19.33
CA MET A 19 -16.84 -4.99 -18.72
C MET A 19 -16.62 -5.01 -17.20
N ASN A 20 -16.91 -6.13 -16.52
CA ASN A 20 -16.82 -6.25 -15.05
C ASN A 20 -15.84 -7.34 -14.60
N TYR A 21 -15.00 -7.86 -15.50
CA TYR A 21 -14.14 -9.00 -15.24
C TYR A 21 -13.27 -8.79 -14.00
N ASP A 22 -12.56 -7.66 -13.93
CA ASP A 22 -11.69 -7.35 -12.80
C ASP A 22 -12.48 -7.29 -11.49
N LYS A 23 -13.64 -6.62 -11.50
CA LYS A 23 -14.46 -6.46 -10.31
C LYS A 23 -15.03 -7.78 -9.79
N TRP A 24 -15.35 -8.73 -10.66
CA TRP A 24 -15.96 -10.00 -10.26
C TRP A 24 -14.96 -11.08 -9.94
N PHE A 25 -13.84 -11.14 -10.67
CA PHE A 25 -12.91 -12.26 -10.59
C PHE A 25 -11.57 -11.90 -9.97
N ILE A 26 -11.16 -10.63 -10.03
CA ILE A 26 -9.84 -10.19 -9.57
C ILE A 26 -9.93 -9.48 -8.22
N PHE A 27 -10.79 -8.46 -8.11
CA PHE A 27 -10.91 -7.62 -6.91
C PHE A 27 -11.18 -8.40 -5.61
N PRO A 28 -11.98 -9.49 -5.58
CA PRO A 28 -12.24 -10.22 -4.35
C PRO A 28 -10.97 -10.69 -3.61
N ALA A 29 -9.95 -11.18 -4.33
CA ALA A 29 -8.70 -11.61 -3.71
C ALA A 29 -7.91 -10.43 -3.09
N TYR A 30 -7.94 -9.27 -3.75
CA TYR A 30 -7.34 -8.05 -3.21
C TYR A 30 -8.14 -7.51 -2.01
N HIS A 31 -9.48 -7.58 -2.06
CA HIS A 31 -10.36 -7.21 -0.95
C HIS A 31 -10.07 -8.06 0.27
N ASP A 32 -9.93 -9.37 0.12
CA ASP A 32 -9.58 -10.27 1.23
C ASP A 32 -8.22 -9.89 1.83
N ALA A 33 -7.21 -9.64 1.00
CA ALA A 33 -5.89 -9.21 1.46
C ALA A 33 -5.95 -7.89 2.23
N VAL A 34 -6.68 -6.88 1.71
CA VAL A 34 -6.80 -5.57 2.36
C VAL A 34 -7.69 -5.63 3.61
N ALA A 35 -8.81 -6.35 3.57
CA ALA A 35 -9.69 -6.50 4.72
C ALA A 35 -8.99 -7.24 5.87
N SER A 36 -8.11 -8.21 5.56
CA SER A 36 -7.40 -9.00 6.57
C SER A 36 -6.48 -8.20 7.50
N VAL A 37 -6.09 -6.97 7.12
CA VAL A 37 -5.25 -6.11 7.98
C VAL A 37 -6.06 -5.27 8.96
N PHE A 38 -7.39 -5.23 8.83
CA PHE A 38 -8.27 -4.50 9.74
C PHE A 38 -8.77 -5.37 10.90
N LYS A 39 -9.21 -4.72 11.98
CA LYS A 39 -9.73 -5.41 13.18
C LYS A 39 -11.08 -6.10 12.95
N ASP A 40 -11.89 -5.54 12.06
CA ASP A 40 -13.20 -6.08 11.67
C ASP A 40 -13.24 -6.20 10.13
N PRO A 41 -12.65 -7.28 9.57
CA PRO A 41 -12.55 -7.49 8.13
C PRO A 41 -13.90 -7.45 7.41
N ASP A 42 -14.94 -8.03 8.01
CA ASP A 42 -16.28 -8.12 7.43
C ASP A 42 -16.97 -6.75 7.31
N SER A 43 -16.54 -5.77 8.11
CA SER A 43 -17.04 -4.40 8.05
C SER A 43 -16.36 -3.52 6.98
N THR A 44 -15.38 -4.07 6.26
CA THR A 44 -14.53 -3.32 5.33
C THR A 44 -15.32 -2.90 4.09
N MET A 45 -15.21 -1.61 3.75
CA MET A 45 -15.87 -0.99 2.62
C MET A 45 -14.84 -0.38 1.69
N PHE A 46 -15.00 -0.64 0.39
CA PHE A 46 -14.12 -0.14 -0.66
C PHE A 46 -14.85 0.86 -1.55
N ARG A 47 -14.13 1.86 -2.07
CA ARG A 47 -14.63 2.80 -3.07
C ARG A 47 -13.51 3.38 -3.93
N ASN A 48 -13.89 4.01 -5.04
CA ASN A 48 -12.97 4.69 -5.97
C ASN A 48 -11.82 3.78 -6.42
N GLU A 49 -12.16 2.52 -6.66
CA GLU A 49 -11.20 1.47 -6.97
C GLU A 49 -10.81 1.52 -8.45
N LYS A 50 -9.52 1.36 -8.72
CA LYS A 50 -8.98 1.27 -10.07
C LYS A 50 -7.80 0.31 -10.11
N MET A 51 -7.66 -0.35 -11.24
CA MET A 51 -6.58 -1.29 -11.52
C MET A 51 -5.69 -0.72 -12.63
N PRO A 52 -4.76 0.21 -12.29
CA PRO A 52 -3.89 0.87 -13.26
C PRO A 52 -2.89 -0.10 -13.90
N SER A 53 -2.58 -1.21 -13.23
CA SER A 53 -1.78 -2.31 -13.77
C SER A 53 -2.40 -3.66 -13.41
N PRO A 54 -2.11 -4.75 -14.16
CA PRO A 54 -2.60 -6.10 -13.84
C PRO A 54 -2.18 -6.64 -12.48
N THR A 55 -1.26 -5.97 -11.79
CA THR A 55 -0.65 -6.44 -10.54
C THR A 55 -0.92 -5.51 -9.36
N VAL A 56 -1.63 -4.40 -9.54
CA VAL A 56 -1.89 -3.42 -8.48
C VAL A 56 -3.34 -2.95 -8.50
N LEU A 57 -4.04 -3.13 -7.38
CA LEU A 57 -5.34 -2.52 -7.10
C LEU A 57 -5.15 -1.31 -6.18
N CYS A 58 -5.68 -0.16 -6.60
CA CYS A 58 -5.67 1.07 -5.83
C CYS A 58 -7.10 1.51 -5.51
N GLY A 59 -7.30 2.18 -4.38
CA GLY A 59 -8.60 2.76 -4.05
C GLY A 59 -8.63 3.37 -2.67
N GLU A 60 -9.83 3.50 -2.11
CA GLU A 60 -10.04 3.92 -0.73
C GLU A 60 -10.76 2.82 0.06
N VAL A 61 -10.34 2.66 1.32
CA VAL A 61 -10.87 1.66 2.23
C VAL A 61 -11.26 2.28 3.56
N ASN A 62 -12.32 1.77 4.17
CA ASN A 62 -12.77 2.12 5.52
C ASN A 62 -13.24 0.85 6.23
N SER A 63 -12.96 0.72 7.52
CA SER A 63 -13.35 -0.44 8.34
C SER A 63 -13.59 0.01 9.78
N LYS A 64 -14.37 -0.75 10.54
CA LYS A 64 -14.61 -0.46 11.95
C LYS A 64 -13.34 -0.68 12.76
N ASN A 65 -13.08 0.26 13.66
CA ASN A 65 -12.04 0.10 14.67
C ASN A 65 -12.50 -0.86 15.79
N GLY A 66 -11.64 -1.09 16.78
CA GLY A 66 -11.96 -1.97 17.92
C GLY A 66 -13.11 -1.49 18.83
N TYR A 67 -13.63 -0.29 18.60
CA TYR A 67 -14.80 0.26 19.28
C TYR A 67 -16.08 0.20 18.42
N GLY A 68 -16.01 -0.42 17.23
CA GLY A 68 -17.14 -0.57 16.31
C GLY A 68 -17.46 0.66 15.46
N ALA A 69 -16.62 1.70 15.50
CA ALA A 69 -16.82 2.95 14.76
C ALA A 69 -15.94 3.03 13.50
N TYR A 70 -16.45 3.66 12.45
CA TYR A 70 -15.69 3.97 11.23
C TYR A 70 -14.87 5.25 11.42
N GLY A 71 -13.58 5.21 11.06
CA GLY A 71 -12.66 6.35 11.18
C GLY A 71 -12.62 7.26 9.95
N GLY A 72 -13.18 6.81 8.83
CA GLY A 72 -13.10 7.50 7.54
C GLY A 72 -12.33 6.68 6.50
N TYR A 73 -12.54 7.03 5.24
CA TYR A 73 -11.84 6.39 4.13
C TYR A 73 -10.40 6.86 4.06
N LYS A 74 -9.49 5.93 3.83
CA LYS A 74 -8.06 6.17 3.58
C LYS A 74 -7.61 5.44 2.33
N ARG A 75 -6.59 5.96 1.66
CA ARG A 75 -6.06 5.33 0.44
C ARG A 75 -5.38 3.99 0.73
N PHE A 76 -5.58 3.02 -0.16
CA PHE A 76 -4.89 1.73 -0.12
C PHE A 76 -4.30 1.35 -1.47
N MET A 77 -3.22 0.58 -1.43
CA MET A 77 -2.67 -0.13 -2.58
C MET A 77 -2.48 -1.59 -2.19
N ALA A 78 -2.90 -2.51 -3.06
CA ALA A 78 -2.70 -3.93 -2.88
C ALA A 78 -2.09 -4.53 -4.13
N THR A 79 -1.10 -5.41 -3.96
CA THR A 79 -0.41 -6.06 -5.08
C THR A 79 -0.94 -7.46 -5.35
N SER A 80 -0.65 -8.03 -6.51
CA SER A 80 -1.01 -9.42 -6.86
C SER A 80 -0.34 -10.48 -5.97
N GLN A 81 0.72 -10.10 -5.24
CA GLN A 81 1.34 -10.91 -4.19
C GLN A 81 0.71 -10.65 -2.82
N HIS A 82 -0.44 -9.99 -2.77
CA HIS A 82 -1.17 -9.61 -1.56
C HIS A 82 -0.37 -8.71 -0.58
N ALA A 83 0.66 -8.01 -1.05
CA ALA A 83 1.25 -6.94 -0.25
C ALA A 83 0.22 -5.80 -0.12
N VAL A 84 0.06 -5.23 1.08
CA VAL A 84 -0.92 -4.17 1.33
C VAL A 84 -0.22 -2.94 1.91
N TYR A 85 -0.54 -1.79 1.33
CA TYR A 85 -0.09 -0.48 1.74
C TYR A 85 -1.30 0.38 2.11
N LEU A 86 -1.22 1.08 3.23
CA LEU A 86 -2.23 2.00 3.71
C LEU A 86 -1.63 3.39 3.92
N GLU A 87 -2.42 4.40 3.58
CA GLU A 87 -2.08 5.80 3.82
C GLU A 87 -1.67 6.02 5.29
N ASN A 88 -0.57 6.75 5.49
CA ASN A 88 0.07 7.03 6.79
C ASN A 88 0.65 5.82 7.56
N GLU A 89 0.31 4.59 7.19
CA GLU A 89 0.83 3.37 7.82
C GLU A 89 1.95 2.71 7.01
N GLY A 90 2.03 3.00 5.70
CA GLY A 90 2.98 2.37 4.80
C GLY A 90 2.59 0.92 4.51
N ARG A 91 3.57 0.01 4.41
CA ARG A 91 3.30 -1.42 4.21
C ARG A 91 2.80 -2.05 5.51
N VAL A 92 1.59 -2.60 5.47
CA VAL A 92 0.92 -3.25 6.62
C VAL A 92 0.79 -4.76 6.44
N ARG A 93 0.92 -5.25 5.20
CA ARG A 93 1.03 -6.69 4.88
C ARG A 93 2.21 -6.90 3.94
N GLU A 94 3.08 -7.83 4.31
CA GLU A 94 4.17 -8.29 3.45
C GLU A 94 3.58 -9.08 2.26
N PRO A 95 4.19 -9.07 1.07
CA PRO A 95 3.83 -10.00 0.02
C PRO A 95 3.92 -11.46 0.50
N ASP A 96 3.07 -12.30 -0.04
CA ASP A 96 3.11 -13.74 0.20
C ASP A 96 4.48 -14.29 -0.22
N ARG A 97 5.26 -14.72 0.77
CA ARG A 97 6.62 -15.23 0.54
C ARG A 97 6.53 -16.53 -0.25
N ASN A 98 7.14 -16.57 -1.43
CA ASN A 98 7.49 -17.84 -2.06
C ASN A 98 8.68 -18.44 -1.27
N PRO A 99 8.53 -19.57 -0.56
CA PRO A 99 9.62 -20.16 0.22
C PRO A 99 10.80 -20.62 -0.65
N GLN A 100 10.61 -20.73 -1.97
CA GLN A 100 11.63 -21.05 -2.96
C GLN A 100 12.17 -19.81 -3.69
N ALA A 101 11.70 -18.61 -3.38
CA ALA A 101 12.32 -17.40 -3.94
C ALA A 101 13.76 -17.28 -3.41
N PRO A 102 14.73 -16.88 -4.25
CA PRO A 102 16.06 -16.55 -3.77
C PRO A 102 15.94 -15.53 -2.63
N VAL A 103 16.57 -15.84 -1.49
CA VAL A 103 16.74 -14.87 -0.41
C VAL A 103 17.47 -13.67 -1.01
N ALA A 104 17.00 -12.46 -0.72
CA ALA A 104 17.38 -11.22 -1.41
C ALA A 104 18.86 -11.16 -1.80
N ASP A 105 19.05 -10.68 -3.03
CA ASP A 105 20.31 -10.28 -3.60
C ASP A 105 21.11 -9.34 -2.67
N THR A 106 22.40 -9.23 -2.94
CA THR A 106 23.32 -8.32 -2.26
C THR A 106 22.83 -6.86 -2.20
N GLU A 107 21.85 -6.49 -3.04
CA GLU A 107 21.28 -5.14 -3.15
C GLU A 107 20.49 -4.71 -1.89
N GLU A 108 19.73 -5.61 -1.23
CA GLU A 108 19.03 -5.25 0.02
C GLU A 108 20.02 -4.98 1.16
N ILE A 109 21.12 -5.74 1.20
CA ILE A 109 22.20 -5.55 2.17
C ILE A 109 22.94 -4.23 1.91
N ASP A 110 23.25 -3.92 0.64
CA ASP A 110 23.94 -2.69 0.26
C ASP A 110 23.09 -1.44 0.57
N LEU A 111 21.77 -1.51 0.32
CA LEU A 111 20.83 -0.46 0.71
C LEU A 111 20.79 -0.24 2.23
N PHE A 112 20.87 -1.32 3.00
CA PHE A 112 20.97 -1.21 4.46
C PHE A 112 22.28 -0.56 4.90
N ILE A 113 23.42 -0.98 4.35
CA ILE A 113 24.73 -0.39 4.64
C ILE A 113 24.71 1.11 4.34
N ALA A 114 24.21 1.51 3.16
CA ALA A 114 24.08 2.92 2.79
C ALA A 114 23.20 3.73 3.78
N SER A 115 22.12 3.12 4.29
CA SER A 115 21.27 3.74 5.33
C SER A 115 22.04 3.97 6.64
N VAL A 116 22.85 3.00 7.06
CA VAL A 116 23.67 3.09 8.28
C VAL A 116 24.76 4.16 8.12
N GLU A 117 25.41 4.23 6.95
CA GLU A 117 26.41 5.25 6.64
C GLU A 117 25.81 6.66 6.68
N ALA A 118 24.65 6.88 6.05
CA ALA A 118 23.96 8.17 6.08
C ALA A 118 23.58 8.62 7.50
N LYS A 119 23.13 7.69 8.35
CA LYS A 119 22.87 7.98 9.77
C LYS A 119 24.14 8.34 10.52
N THR A 120 25.25 7.65 10.21
CA THR A 120 26.55 7.90 10.82
C THR A 120 27.07 9.29 10.45
N GLU A 121 26.94 9.71 9.19
CA GLU A 121 27.33 11.06 8.75
C GLU A 121 26.50 12.15 9.42
N ARG A 122 25.18 11.93 9.57
CA ARG A 122 24.31 12.86 10.31
C ARG A 122 24.74 13.02 11.77
N LEU A 123 25.12 11.93 12.44
CA LEU A 123 25.63 12.00 13.81
C LEU A 123 26.97 12.74 13.90
N LYS A 124 27.88 12.51 12.95
CA LYS A 124 29.16 13.22 12.87
C LYS A 124 28.96 14.73 12.72
N SER A 125 28.04 15.18 11.87
CA SER A 125 27.77 16.61 11.69
C SER A 125 27.17 17.26 12.95
N ILE A 126 26.28 16.55 13.65
CA ILE A 126 25.72 17.01 14.94
C ILE A 126 26.82 17.13 15.99
N ASN A 127 27.71 16.15 16.10
CA ASN A 127 28.85 16.20 17.02
C ASN A 127 29.78 17.38 16.71
N ALA A 128 30.11 17.62 15.44
CA ALA A 128 30.93 18.76 15.04
C ALA A 128 30.28 20.13 15.37
N MET A 129 28.96 20.24 15.23
CA MET A 129 28.23 21.45 15.66
C MET A 129 28.33 21.66 17.17
N HIS A 130 28.16 20.58 17.94
CA HIS A 130 28.28 20.61 19.39
C HIS A 130 29.70 21.02 19.84
N GLU A 131 30.73 20.45 19.22
CA GLU A 131 32.14 20.84 19.43
C GLU A 131 32.40 22.32 19.11
N ALA A 132 31.73 22.86 18.09
CA ALA A 132 31.80 24.28 17.73
C ALA A 132 30.96 25.21 18.64
N GLY A 133 30.36 24.70 19.72
CA GLY A 133 29.49 25.46 20.63
C GLY A 133 28.16 25.89 20.01
N LYS A 134 27.80 25.33 18.85
CA LYS A 134 26.57 25.63 18.11
C LYS A 134 25.51 24.59 18.44
N ARG A 135 24.24 25.01 18.41
CA ARG A 135 23.09 24.09 18.51
C ARG A 135 22.29 24.07 17.22
N PRO A 136 21.66 22.94 16.86
CA PRO A 136 20.69 22.90 15.78
C PRO A 136 19.62 23.99 15.97
N THR A 137 19.30 24.73 14.91
CA THR A 137 18.32 25.82 14.93
C THR A 137 16.88 25.32 14.97
N GLN A 138 16.67 24.04 14.66
CA GLN A 138 15.39 23.34 14.80
C GLN A 138 15.55 22.21 15.81
N ARG A 139 14.51 21.99 16.61
CA ARG A 139 14.42 20.81 17.47
C ARG A 139 14.58 19.57 16.58
N PRO A 140 15.44 18.61 16.94
CA PRO A 140 15.50 17.33 16.25
C PRO A 140 14.11 16.68 16.26
N LEU A 141 13.64 16.22 15.10
CA LEU A 141 12.47 15.34 15.04
C LEU A 141 12.71 14.17 15.99
N SER A 142 11.71 13.87 16.82
CA SER A 142 11.70 12.60 17.53
C SER A 142 11.64 11.45 16.52
N ASP A 143 12.08 10.27 16.94
CA ASP A 143 12.08 9.09 16.07
C ASP A 143 10.66 8.79 15.55
N SER A 144 9.62 8.99 16.38
CA SER A 144 8.22 8.81 15.96
C SER A 144 7.79 9.81 14.89
N GLU A 145 8.12 11.10 15.06
CA GLU A 145 7.79 12.13 14.06
C GLU A 145 8.53 11.87 12.74
N ALA A 146 9.80 11.47 12.82
CA ALA A 146 10.59 11.13 11.65
C ALA A 146 10.01 9.91 10.89
N MET A 147 9.58 8.89 11.62
CA MET A 147 8.96 7.69 11.03
C MET A 147 7.60 7.97 10.42
N GLU A 148 6.77 8.81 11.06
CA GLU A 148 5.46 9.21 10.51
C GLU A 148 5.62 9.94 9.18
N ILE A 149 6.52 10.93 9.14
CA ILE A 149 6.85 11.65 7.90
C ILE A 149 7.40 10.69 6.84
N ALA A 150 8.26 9.74 7.22
CA ALA A 150 8.83 8.78 6.29
C ALA A 150 7.76 7.86 5.69
N ARG A 151 6.85 7.31 6.50
CA ARG A 151 5.74 6.46 6.02
C ARG A 151 4.82 7.21 5.06
N ALA A 152 4.44 8.43 5.43
CA ALA A 152 3.60 9.27 4.57
C ALA A 152 4.27 9.55 3.22
N ARG A 153 5.56 9.93 3.22
CA ARG A 153 6.31 10.20 1.98
C ARG A 153 6.46 8.97 1.09
N LEU A 154 6.82 7.83 1.68
CA LEU A 154 6.97 6.58 0.94
C LEU A 154 5.64 6.15 0.31
N PHE A 155 4.55 6.29 1.07
CA PHE A 155 3.21 6.02 0.55
C PHE A 155 2.87 6.95 -0.63
N GLU A 156 3.06 8.27 -0.52
CA GLU A 156 2.77 9.20 -1.63
C GLU A 156 3.60 8.91 -2.88
N GLN A 157 4.88 8.57 -2.70
CA GLN A 157 5.75 8.23 -3.82
C GLN A 157 5.21 6.99 -4.55
N GLN A 158 4.97 5.90 -3.81
CA GLN A 158 4.43 4.67 -4.39
C GLN A 158 3.03 4.87 -4.99
N TRP A 159 2.18 5.65 -4.33
CA TRP A 159 0.86 6.00 -4.83
C TRP A 159 0.96 6.74 -6.17
N THR A 160 1.84 7.71 -6.28
CA THR A 160 2.03 8.46 -7.53
C THR A 160 2.58 7.57 -8.64
N GLU A 161 3.53 6.69 -8.32
CA GLU A 161 4.16 5.79 -9.29
C GLU A 161 3.22 4.68 -9.78
N GLN A 162 2.41 4.10 -8.88
CA GLN A 162 1.60 2.91 -9.18
C GLN A 162 0.13 3.23 -9.42
N CYS A 163 -0.39 4.28 -8.78
CA CYS A 163 -1.81 4.64 -8.73
C CYS A 163 -2.09 6.05 -9.28
N GLY A 164 -1.09 6.77 -9.77
CA GLY A 164 -1.23 8.08 -10.43
C GLY A 164 -2.10 8.04 -11.68
#